data_AF-A0A364LEE7-F1
#
_entry.id   AF-A0A364LEE7-F1
#
_cell.length_a   1.000
_cell.length_b   1.000
_cell.length_c   1.000
_cell.angle_alpha   90.00
_cell.angle_beta   90.00
_cell.angle_gamma   90.00
#
_symmetry.space_group_name_H-M   'P 1'
#
loop_
_entity.id
_entity.type
_entity.pdbx_description
1 polymer ?
#
loop_
_entity_poly.entity_id
_entity_poly.type
_entity_poly.pdbx_seq_one_letter_code
_entity_poly.pdbx_strand_id
1 'polypeptide(L)'
;MAEAVVAMRSEGVIAEDIRNRDKIIDLLDCRRRGTRESKNCRFKADSFTIDEIMKMMKMHESAIYFMDDYAATLPAPAWWDHKARKWPSPIKLSHTERARFFRAFYRLQTWCHIFGQPEYGRHCSASTSSSFSSPFSAGLERPSENEWTDRTFTLEQAWRLIWGTMPPWEIEEVGSLLDYFMSKYIEVFQEITTALINGYKPGNSTRDDQSTQNSDVLDDAPIGTLPLGTPIHMIYELRGDPWSLAITFRYSMIEIGPYFLYKILQQPYDDRHIAVSNNLRSVFTTKLWEVTGLNDEQKLPLVSPADRYERADLARFITSLPVLEKPNKCWTRHWAGLEGQLHPDLWLVNGTGHYSSYPTINRREWKWGYVLWDDERLEEWNAVELSTRN
;
A
#
# COMPACT_ATOMS: atom_id res chain seq x y z
N MET A 1 -8.12 -6.33 13.76
CA MET A 1 -7.67 -5.50 14.91
C MET A 1 -6.15 -5.50 15.05
N ALA A 2 -5.47 -6.65 15.14
CA ALA A 2 -3.99 -6.69 15.24
C ALA A 2 -3.27 -5.95 14.10
N GLU A 3 -3.72 -6.13 12.85
CA GLU A 3 -3.16 -5.44 11.67
C GLU A 3 -3.22 -3.90 11.80
N ALA A 4 -4.37 -3.36 12.23
CA ALA A 4 -4.56 -1.93 12.41
C ALA A 4 -3.64 -1.35 13.50
N VAL A 5 -3.49 -2.08 14.62
CA VAL A 5 -2.63 -1.67 15.73
C VAL A 5 -1.16 -1.66 15.31
N VAL A 6 -0.73 -2.65 14.54
CA VAL A 6 0.65 -2.73 14.02
C VAL A 6 0.90 -1.61 13.02
N ALA A 7 -0.02 -1.37 12.09
CA ALA A 7 0.08 -0.26 11.14
C ALA A 7 0.20 1.08 11.86
N MET A 8 -0.62 1.33 12.89
CA MET A 8 -0.52 2.52 13.74
C MET A 8 0.83 2.63 14.45
N ARG A 9 1.29 1.58 15.14
CA ARG A 9 2.54 1.62 15.92
C ARG A 9 3.81 1.61 15.08
N SER A 10 3.69 1.26 13.79
CA SER A 10 4.80 1.34 12.83
C SER A 10 5.12 2.77 12.40
N GLU A 11 4.20 3.72 12.61
CA GLU A 11 4.42 5.13 12.25
C GLU A 11 5.68 5.68 12.95
N GLY A 12 6.61 6.22 12.15
CA GLY A 12 7.89 6.75 12.63
C GLY A 12 8.96 5.69 12.96
N VAL A 13 8.68 4.40 12.74
CA VAL A 13 9.63 3.30 12.95
C VAL A 13 10.34 2.96 11.65
N ILE A 14 11.14 3.91 11.16
CA ILE A 14 11.80 3.86 9.85
C ILE A 14 13.01 2.91 9.89
N ALA A 15 13.14 2.07 8.88
CA ALA A 15 14.19 1.06 8.77
C ALA A 15 15.60 1.64 8.52
N GLU A 16 15.73 2.85 7.98
CA GLU A 16 17.03 3.52 7.82
C GLU A 16 17.77 3.67 9.17
N ASP A 17 17.05 3.93 10.25
CA ASP A 17 17.63 4.02 11.58
C ASP A 17 17.91 2.63 12.15
N ILE A 18 19.20 2.27 12.24
CA ILE A 18 19.67 0.99 12.77
C ILE A 18 19.13 0.72 14.19
N ARG A 19 18.87 1.76 14.99
CA ARG A 19 18.31 1.63 16.35
C ARG A 19 16.87 1.10 16.35
N ASN A 20 16.16 1.24 15.23
CA ASN A 20 14.81 0.71 15.08
C ASN A 20 14.79 -0.79 14.74
N ARG A 21 15.93 -1.43 14.42
CA ARG A 21 15.97 -2.82 13.94
C ARG A 21 15.21 -3.79 14.83
N ASP A 22 15.51 -3.81 16.13
CA ASP A 22 14.87 -4.73 17.08
C ASP A 22 13.38 -4.37 17.28
N LYS A 23 13.07 -3.08 17.34
CA LYS A 23 11.68 -2.59 17.45
C LYS A 23 10.83 -3.00 16.23
N ILE A 24 11.40 -2.98 15.03
CA ILE A 24 10.75 -3.43 13.78
C ILE A 24 10.48 -4.93 13.87
N ILE A 25 11.50 -5.72 14.25
CA ILE A 25 11.37 -7.17 14.38
C ILE A 25 10.29 -7.51 15.41
N ASP A 26 10.32 -6.90 16.59
CA ASP A 26 9.33 -7.12 17.66
C ASP A 26 7.91 -6.76 17.21
N LEU A 27 7.75 -5.63 16.52
CA LEU A 27 6.45 -5.17 16.03
C LEU A 27 5.85 -6.16 15.00
N LEU A 28 6.67 -6.64 14.06
CA LEU A 28 6.26 -7.59 13.03
C LEU A 28 6.08 -9.02 13.57
N ASP A 29 6.86 -9.39 14.58
CA ASP A 29 6.66 -10.64 15.34
C ASP A 29 5.32 -10.61 16.09
N CYS A 30 4.97 -9.47 16.71
CA CYS A 30 3.66 -9.30 17.33
C CYS A 30 2.51 -9.40 16.32
N ARG A 31 2.69 -8.85 15.10
CA ARG A 31 1.71 -8.99 14.01
C ARG A 31 1.48 -10.46 13.65
N ARG A 32 2.55 -11.20 13.37
CA ARG A 32 2.45 -12.57 12.80
C ARG A 32 2.03 -13.63 13.82
N ARG A 33 2.46 -13.51 15.08
CA ARG A 33 2.13 -14.47 16.16
C ARG A 33 0.77 -14.18 16.82
N GLY A 34 0.23 -12.97 16.58
CA GLY A 34 -1.00 -12.48 17.18
C GLY A 34 -1.02 -12.60 18.71
N THR A 35 -2.22 -12.62 19.28
CA THR A 35 -2.44 -12.74 20.74
C THR A 35 -2.35 -14.17 21.27
N ARG A 36 -2.26 -15.17 20.38
CA ARG A 36 -2.35 -16.60 20.74
C ARG A 36 -1.03 -17.16 21.28
N GLU A 37 0.10 -16.75 20.74
CA GLU A 37 1.40 -17.38 21.08
C GLU A 37 2.33 -16.49 21.92
N SER A 38 2.26 -15.17 21.77
CA SER A 38 3.14 -14.27 22.53
C SER A 38 2.41 -13.72 23.76
N LYS A 39 2.84 -14.16 24.96
CA LYS A 39 2.40 -13.57 26.24
C LYS A 39 2.71 -12.07 26.33
N ASN A 40 3.71 -11.60 25.57
CA ASN A 40 4.17 -10.21 25.56
C ASN A 40 3.48 -9.35 24.48
N CYS A 41 2.92 -9.94 23.41
CA CYS A 41 2.24 -9.20 22.33
C CYS A 41 0.72 -9.10 22.50
N ARG A 42 0.18 -9.28 23.72
CA ARG A 42 -1.22 -8.96 23.97
C ARG A 42 -1.37 -7.45 24.02
N PHE A 43 -1.85 -6.85 22.92
CA PHE A 43 -2.37 -5.50 22.90
C PHE A 43 -3.55 -5.43 23.90
N LYS A 44 -3.26 -5.02 25.14
CA LYS A 44 -4.30 -4.84 26.16
C LYS A 44 -5.09 -3.59 25.80
N ALA A 45 -6.42 -3.65 25.84
CA ALA A 45 -7.27 -2.48 25.58
C ALA A 45 -6.91 -1.29 26.50
N ASP A 46 -6.52 -1.58 27.74
CA ASP A 46 -6.12 -0.58 28.74
C ASP A 46 -4.71 0.01 28.49
N SER A 47 -4.00 -0.45 27.46
CA SER A 47 -2.64 0.01 27.13
C SER A 47 -2.59 1.09 26.05
N PHE A 48 -3.74 1.48 25.48
CA PHE A 48 -3.79 2.49 24.44
C PHE A 48 -3.87 3.89 25.04
N THR A 49 -2.97 4.76 24.61
CA THR A 49 -3.05 6.19 24.88
C THR A 49 -4.15 6.85 24.05
N ILE A 50 -4.63 8.03 24.47
CA ILE A 50 -5.60 8.82 23.69
C ILE A 50 -5.04 9.12 22.29
N ASP A 51 -3.75 9.48 22.21
CA ASP A 51 -3.09 9.76 20.93
C ASP A 51 -3.07 8.54 20.01
N GLU A 52 -2.79 7.34 20.53
CA GLU A 52 -2.89 6.10 19.77
C GLU A 52 -4.32 5.84 19.28
N ILE A 53 -5.32 6.04 20.14
CA ILE A 53 -6.73 5.87 19.74
C ILE A 53 -7.07 6.83 18.59
N MET A 54 -6.69 8.10 18.70
CA MET A 54 -6.92 9.11 17.67
C MET A 54 -6.21 8.76 16.36
N LYS A 55 -4.95 8.30 16.43
CA LYS A 55 -4.20 7.84 15.25
C LYS A 55 -4.85 6.64 14.57
N MET A 56 -5.27 5.65 15.35
CA MET A 56 -5.97 4.47 14.85
C MET A 56 -7.30 4.85 14.20
N MET A 57 -8.06 5.77 14.79
CA MET A 57 -9.32 6.26 14.23
C MET A 57 -9.08 6.94 12.87
N LYS A 58 -8.16 7.90 12.79
CA LYS A 58 -7.83 8.59 11.53
C LYS A 58 -7.35 7.63 10.45
N MET A 59 -6.53 6.64 10.81
CA MET A 59 -6.08 5.62 9.86
C MET A 59 -7.25 4.73 9.41
N HIS A 60 -8.16 4.35 10.32
CA HIS A 60 -9.32 3.55 9.96
C HIS A 60 -10.32 4.32 9.09
N GLU A 61 -10.52 5.61 9.34
CA GLU A 61 -11.31 6.51 8.49
C GLU A 61 -10.76 6.53 7.06
N SER A 62 -9.43 6.61 6.89
CA SER A 62 -8.83 6.52 5.56
C SER A 62 -9.09 5.16 4.90
N ALA A 63 -9.05 4.06 5.66
CA ALA A 63 -9.32 2.74 5.14
C ALA A 63 -10.79 2.59 4.71
N ILE A 64 -11.73 3.17 5.46
CA ILE A 64 -13.16 3.20 5.10
C ILE A 64 -13.36 4.03 3.82
N TYR A 65 -12.77 5.22 3.76
CA TYR A 65 -12.84 6.09 2.59
C TYR A 65 -12.42 5.34 1.31
N PHE A 66 -11.26 4.68 1.34
CA PHE A 66 -10.78 3.93 0.18
C PHE A 66 -11.57 2.67 -0.10
N MET A 67 -12.12 2.00 0.91
CA MET A 67 -12.99 0.84 0.69
C MET A 67 -14.28 1.26 -0.04
N ASP A 68 -14.88 2.38 0.37
CA ASP A 68 -16.10 2.91 -0.25
C ASP A 68 -15.81 3.45 -1.65
N ASP A 69 -14.68 4.17 -1.84
CA ASP A 69 -14.25 4.62 -3.16
C ASP A 69 -13.89 3.44 -4.08
N TYR A 70 -13.20 2.41 -3.58
CA TYR A 70 -12.90 1.18 -4.33
C TYR A 70 -14.20 0.51 -4.79
N ALA A 71 -15.18 0.37 -3.90
CA ALA A 71 -16.49 -0.18 -4.23
C ALA A 71 -17.24 0.66 -5.28
N ALA A 72 -17.11 1.98 -5.26
CA ALA A 72 -17.78 2.88 -6.18
C ALA A 72 -17.10 2.99 -7.55
N THR A 73 -15.77 3.02 -7.58
CA THR A 73 -14.97 3.39 -8.75
C THR A 73 -14.37 2.21 -9.48
N LEU A 74 -14.50 0.97 -8.97
CA LEU A 74 -13.93 -0.19 -9.62
C LEU A 74 -14.47 -0.32 -11.06
N PRO A 75 -13.59 -0.26 -12.08
CA PRO A 75 -14.01 -0.39 -13.46
C PRO A 75 -14.52 -1.81 -13.72
N ALA A 76 -15.49 -1.92 -14.62
CA ALA A 76 -15.89 -3.21 -15.15
C ALA A 76 -14.66 -3.90 -15.80
N PRO A 77 -14.36 -5.15 -15.43
CA PRO A 77 -13.23 -5.88 -16.00
C PRO A 77 -13.40 -6.09 -17.51
N ALA A 78 -12.29 -6.19 -18.25
CA ALA A 78 -12.33 -6.36 -19.71
C ALA A 78 -13.07 -7.62 -20.18
N TRP A 79 -13.18 -8.63 -19.31
CA TRP A 79 -13.90 -9.88 -19.56
C TRP A 79 -15.41 -9.78 -19.27
N TRP A 80 -15.87 -8.68 -18.66
CA TRP A 80 -17.27 -8.49 -18.33
C TRP A 80 -18.09 -8.29 -19.61
N ASP A 81 -19.21 -9.02 -19.73
CA ASP A 81 -20.10 -8.86 -20.87
C ASP A 81 -20.95 -7.59 -20.73
N HIS A 82 -20.42 -6.49 -21.26
CA HIS A 82 -21.09 -5.19 -21.29
C HIS A 82 -22.38 -5.17 -22.11
N LYS A 83 -22.60 -6.14 -23.00
CA LYS A 83 -23.82 -6.21 -23.83
C LYS A 83 -24.94 -6.93 -23.09
N ALA A 84 -24.61 -7.97 -22.34
CA ALA A 84 -25.60 -8.78 -21.64
C ALA A 84 -25.85 -8.36 -20.18
N ARG A 85 -24.88 -7.72 -19.51
CA ARG A 85 -24.95 -7.46 -18.07
C ARG A 85 -24.48 -6.05 -17.70
N LYS A 86 -25.24 -5.37 -16.84
CA LYS A 86 -24.83 -4.11 -16.23
C LYS A 86 -23.83 -4.38 -15.10
N TRP A 87 -22.73 -3.63 -15.07
CA TRP A 87 -21.77 -3.69 -13.97
C TRP A 87 -22.41 -3.16 -12.67
N PRO A 88 -22.36 -3.91 -11.56
CA PRO A 88 -22.95 -3.48 -10.30
C PRO A 88 -22.04 -2.47 -9.60
N SER A 89 -22.10 -1.19 -9.99
CA SER A 89 -21.44 -0.08 -9.28
C SER A 89 -22.48 0.79 -8.56
N PRO A 90 -22.28 1.14 -7.27
CA PRO A 90 -21.21 0.68 -6.39
C PRO A 90 -21.38 -0.79 -5.97
N ILE A 91 -20.27 -1.51 -5.78
CA ILE A 91 -20.25 -2.91 -5.33
C ILE A 91 -20.50 -2.95 -3.82
N LYS A 92 -21.54 -3.68 -3.40
CA LYS A 92 -21.76 -3.93 -1.96
C LYS A 92 -20.84 -5.04 -1.48
N LEU A 93 -19.75 -4.68 -0.81
CA LEU A 93 -18.79 -5.63 -0.24
C LEU A 93 -19.42 -6.45 0.90
N SER A 94 -19.17 -7.76 0.89
CA SER A 94 -19.55 -8.67 1.98
C SER A 94 -18.70 -8.41 3.24
N HIS A 95 -19.05 -9.04 4.35
CA HIS A 95 -18.22 -8.98 5.56
C HIS A 95 -16.78 -9.50 5.31
N THR A 96 -16.64 -10.60 4.59
CA THR A 96 -15.35 -11.21 4.28
C THR A 96 -14.53 -10.33 3.34
N GLU A 97 -15.14 -9.79 2.30
CA GLU A 97 -14.46 -8.92 1.32
C GLU A 97 -13.94 -7.64 1.99
N ARG A 98 -14.73 -7.04 2.88
CA ARG A 98 -14.29 -5.91 3.71
C ARG A 98 -13.13 -6.29 4.61
N ALA A 99 -13.16 -7.47 5.22
CA ALA A 99 -12.08 -7.94 6.08
C ALA A 99 -10.77 -8.17 5.29
N ARG A 100 -10.85 -8.73 4.07
CA ARG A 100 -9.69 -8.87 3.15
C ARG A 100 -9.15 -7.50 2.75
N PHE A 101 -10.01 -6.57 2.38
CA PHE A 101 -9.62 -5.20 2.04
C PHE A 101 -8.87 -4.52 3.19
N PHE A 102 -9.44 -4.53 4.40
CA PHE A 102 -8.79 -3.91 5.56
C PHE A 102 -7.47 -4.60 5.93
N ARG A 103 -7.40 -5.93 5.87
CA ARG A 103 -6.16 -6.69 6.08
C ARG A 103 -5.07 -6.22 5.11
N ALA A 104 -5.38 -6.17 3.83
CA ALA A 104 -4.45 -5.73 2.79
C ALA A 104 -4.02 -4.26 2.99
N PHE A 105 -4.97 -3.38 3.31
CA PHE A 105 -4.72 -1.97 3.57
C PHE A 105 -3.69 -1.76 4.68
N TYR A 106 -3.93 -2.35 5.85
CA TYR A 106 -3.06 -2.15 7.01
C TYR A 106 -1.68 -2.76 6.82
N ARG A 107 -1.57 -3.86 6.09
CA ARG A 107 -0.29 -4.48 5.76
C ARG A 107 0.53 -3.64 4.80
N LEU A 108 -0.10 -3.07 3.79
CA LEU A 108 0.56 -2.11 2.90
C LEU A 108 0.99 -0.87 3.68
N GLN A 109 0.14 -0.32 4.54
CA GLN A 109 0.49 0.84 5.37
C GLN A 109 1.68 0.53 6.30
N THR A 110 1.71 -0.67 6.90
CA THR A 110 2.82 -1.13 7.73
C THR A 110 4.13 -1.20 6.93
N TRP A 111 4.08 -1.73 5.71
CA TRP A 111 5.23 -1.73 4.81
C TRP A 111 5.74 -0.31 4.57
N CYS A 112 4.86 0.60 4.17
CA CYS A 112 5.20 1.98 3.85
C CYS A 112 5.84 2.72 5.04
N HIS A 113 5.30 2.55 6.25
CA HIS A 113 5.86 3.17 7.45
C HIS A 113 7.28 2.69 7.81
N ILE A 114 7.58 1.41 7.59
CA ILE A 114 8.85 0.81 8.01
C ILE A 114 9.89 0.91 6.90
N PHE A 115 9.56 0.37 5.72
CA PHE A 115 10.49 0.16 4.61
C PHE A 115 10.30 1.16 3.46
N GLY A 116 9.29 2.02 3.54
CA GLY A 116 8.98 3.00 2.49
C GLY A 116 9.48 4.42 2.74
N GLN A 117 8.99 5.31 1.89
CA GLN A 117 8.94 6.77 1.97
C GLN A 117 8.64 7.39 3.35
N PRO A 118 9.55 8.01 4.13
CA PRO A 118 9.08 8.96 5.13
C PRO A 118 8.31 10.09 4.45
N GLU A 119 7.19 10.49 5.03
CA GLU A 119 6.48 11.69 4.61
C GLU A 119 7.29 12.93 4.99
N TYR A 120 7.41 13.84 4.05
CA TYR A 120 8.07 15.12 4.24
C TYR A 120 7.08 16.13 4.78
N GLY A 121 7.09 16.27 6.11
CA GLY A 121 6.40 17.33 6.84
C GLY A 121 7.27 18.56 7.07
N ARG A 122 6.63 19.72 7.25
CA ARG A 122 7.25 21.02 7.56
C ARG A 122 8.06 21.04 8.88
N HIS A 123 7.93 19.99 9.69
CA HIS A 123 8.51 19.86 11.04
C HIS A 123 9.84 19.11 11.10
N CYS A 124 10.61 19.04 10.01
CA CYS A 124 12.07 18.92 10.15
C CYS A 124 12.63 20.24 10.71
N SER A 125 12.17 20.62 11.90
CA SER A 125 12.81 21.61 12.75
C SER A 125 14.20 21.08 13.02
N ALA A 126 15.18 21.80 12.48
CA ALA A 126 16.58 21.80 12.86
C ALA A 126 16.80 21.24 14.26
N SER A 127 16.99 19.93 14.35
CA SER A 127 17.36 19.25 15.57
C SER A 127 18.76 18.73 15.36
N THR A 128 19.69 19.69 15.48
CA THR A 128 21.07 19.48 15.93
C THR A 128 21.87 18.37 15.25
N SER A 129 22.49 18.70 14.12
CA SER A 129 23.93 18.44 14.00
C SER A 129 24.62 19.74 13.58
N SER A 130 25.29 20.33 14.54
CA SER A 130 26.14 21.50 14.35
C SER A 130 27.37 21.09 13.53
N SER A 131 27.26 21.20 12.22
CA SER A 131 28.42 21.25 11.32
C SER A 131 28.11 22.32 10.30
N PHE A 132 28.90 23.39 10.33
CA PHE A 132 28.83 24.58 9.48
C PHE A 132 28.37 24.26 8.05
N SER A 133 27.07 24.38 7.79
CA SER A 133 26.53 24.33 6.45
C SER A 133 26.75 25.70 5.80
N SER A 134 27.51 25.66 4.71
CA SER A 134 27.71 26.80 3.81
C SER A 134 26.35 27.42 3.43
N PRO A 135 26.24 28.75 3.32
CA PRO A 135 25.02 29.42 2.86
C PRO A 135 24.63 29.06 1.41
N PHE A 136 25.47 28.28 0.69
CA PHE A 136 25.16 27.73 -0.63
C PHE A 136 24.45 26.36 -0.59
N SER A 137 24.35 25.69 0.56
CA SER A 137 23.73 24.37 0.71
C SER A 137 22.30 24.42 1.27
N ALA A 138 21.82 25.59 1.69
CA ALA A 138 20.53 25.80 2.38
C ALA A 138 19.27 25.55 1.53
N GLY A 139 19.40 24.99 0.32
CA GLY A 139 18.27 24.62 -0.55
C GLY A 139 18.39 23.27 -1.23
N LEU A 140 19.39 22.45 -0.89
CA LEU A 140 19.72 21.20 -1.59
C LEU A 140 19.85 19.96 -0.70
N GLU A 141 19.88 20.10 0.62
CA GLU A 141 19.81 18.97 1.54
C GLU A 141 18.38 18.44 1.60
N ARG A 142 18.01 17.63 0.60
CA ARG A 142 16.84 16.76 0.72
C ARG A 142 17.09 15.85 1.93
N PRO A 143 16.13 15.72 2.87
CA PRO A 143 16.29 14.75 3.95
C PRO A 143 16.46 13.35 3.36
N SER A 144 17.14 12.48 4.10
CA SER A 144 17.58 11.17 3.62
C SER A 144 16.39 10.36 3.09
N GLU A 145 16.60 9.78 1.92
CA GLU A 145 15.76 8.69 1.43
C GLU A 145 15.90 7.52 2.41
N ASN A 146 14.87 6.67 2.56
CA ASN A 146 14.93 5.53 3.48
C ASN A 146 15.88 4.45 2.94
N GLU A 147 17.18 4.69 3.06
CA GLU A 147 18.27 3.86 2.55
C GLU A 147 18.62 2.73 3.53
N TRP A 148 17.64 1.90 3.87
CA TRP A 148 17.82 0.80 4.83
C TRP A 148 18.52 -0.43 4.25
N THR A 149 18.53 -0.57 2.92
CA THR A 149 19.07 -1.74 2.22
C THR A 149 20.57 -1.90 2.50
N ASP A 150 20.96 -3.09 2.95
CA ASP A 150 22.33 -3.45 3.34
C ASP A 150 22.95 -2.62 4.48
N ARG A 151 22.18 -1.68 5.06
CA ARG A 151 22.51 -0.96 6.29
C ARG A 151 21.84 -1.60 7.49
N THR A 152 20.51 -1.64 7.47
CA THR A 152 19.70 -2.18 8.55
C THR A 152 19.12 -3.53 8.19
N PHE A 153 18.68 -3.75 6.94
CA PHE A 153 18.15 -5.02 6.48
C PHE A 153 18.60 -5.32 5.05
N THR A 154 18.78 -6.59 4.70
CA THR A 154 18.85 -7.01 3.29
C THR A 154 17.45 -7.05 2.69
N LEU A 155 17.34 -7.03 1.35
CA LEU A 155 16.03 -7.18 0.66
C LEU A 155 15.30 -8.47 1.08
N GLU A 156 16.04 -9.57 1.21
CA GLU A 156 15.52 -10.86 1.66
C GLU A 156 15.02 -10.83 3.11
N GLN A 157 15.73 -10.11 4.00
CA GLN A 157 15.28 -9.95 5.38
C GLN A 157 13.97 -9.14 5.43
N ALA A 158 13.87 -8.04 4.68
CA ALA A 158 12.65 -7.25 4.60
C ALA A 158 11.48 -8.07 4.01
N TRP A 159 11.74 -8.86 2.97
CA TRP A 159 10.76 -9.81 2.43
C TRP A 159 10.29 -10.78 3.50
N ARG A 160 11.21 -11.48 4.18
CA ARG A 160 10.87 -12.49 5.20
C ARG A 160 10.10 -11.92 6.38
N LEU A 161 10.41 -10.69 6.80
CA LEU A 161 9.76 -10.03 7.94
C LEU A 161 8.32 -9.60 7.63
N ILE A 162 8.05 -9.14 6.40
CA ILE A 162 6.71 -8.68 6.02
C ILE A 162 5.95 -9.75 5.25
N TRP A 163 6.44 -10.11 4.07
CA TRP A 163 5.71 -10.92 3.09
C TRP A 163 5.86 -12.42 3.35
N GLY A 164 7.04 -12.86 3.79
CA GLY A 164 7.32 -14.27 4.08
C GLY A 164 6.47 -14.86 5.22
N THR A 165 5.84 -14.02 6.04
CA THR A 165 4.93 -14.44 7.11
C THR A 165 3.47 -14.57 6.66
N MET A 166 3.18 -14.35 5.37
CA MET A 166 1.84 -14.35 4.80
C MET A 166 1.71 -15.45 3.74
N PRO A 167 0.55 -16.12 3.65
CA PRO A 167 0.27 -16.95 2.49
C PRO A 167 0.19 -16.10 1.21
N PRO A 168 0.51 -16.68 0.04
CA PRO A 168 0.59 -15.92 -1.22
C PRO A 168 -0.69 -15.19 -1.64
N TRP A 169 -1.88 -15.75 -1.39
CA TRP A 169 -3.13 -15.03 -1.71
C TRP A 169 -3.27 -13.72 -0.91
N GLU A 170 -2.79 -13.68 0.33
CA GLU A 170 -2.82 -12.44 1.12
C GLU A 170 -1.80 -11.40 0.60
N ILE A 171 -0.71 -11.84 -0.01
CA ILE A 171 0.23 -10.95 -0.72
C ILE A 171 -0.46 -10.36 -1.96
N GLU A 172 -1.23 -11.16 -2.68
CA GLU A 172 -2.00 -10.70 -3.85
C GLU A 172 -3.18 -9.78 -3.48
N GLU A 173 -3.76 -9.94 -2.29
CA GLU A 173 -4.74 -8.98 -1.76
C GLU A 173 -4.11 -7.60 -1.61
N VAL A 174 -2.89 -7.54 -1.06
CA VAL A 174 -2.09 -6.30 -0.98
C VAL A 174 -1.75 -5.78 -2.37
N GLY A 175 -1.38 -6.67 -3.29
CA GLY A 175 -1.12 -6.32 -4.68
C GLY A 175 -2.31 -5.67 -5.40
N SER A 176 -3.51 -6.20 -5.19
CA SER A 176 -4.75 -5.64 -5.73
C SER A 176 -4.99 -4.20 -5.25
N LEU A 177 -4.79 -3.96 -3.94
CA LEU A 177 -4.90 -2.61 -3.38
C LEU A 177 -3.76 -1.70 -3.86
N LEU A 178 -2.56 -2.23 -4.04
CA LEU A 178 -1.41 -1.50 -4.55
C LEU A 178 -1.71 -0.95 -5.95
N ASP A 179 -2.26 -1.75 -6.86
CA ASP A 179 -2.63 -1.32 -8.22
C ASP A 179 -3.74 -0.26 -8.21
N TYR A 180 -4.73 -0.41 -7.31
CA TYR A 180 -5.76 0.61 -7.10
C TYR A 180 -5.17 1.94 -6.61
N PHE A 181 -4.32 1.94 -5.58
CA PHE A 181 -3.70 3.17 -5.08
C PHE A 181 -2.77 3.83 -6.11
N MET A 182 -2.07 3.03 -6.92
CA MET A 182 -1.29 3.54 -8.05
C MET A 182 -2.16 4.31 -9.02
N SER A 183 -3.35 3.79 -9.34
CA SER A 183 -4.31 4.45 -10.22
C SER A 183 -4.80 5.78 -9.63
N LYS A 184 -5.02 5.84 -8.32
CA LYS A 184 -5.37 7.09 -7.63
C LYS A 184 -4.25 8.11 -7.62
N TYR A 185 -2.99 7.70 -7.45
CA TYR A 185 -1.86 8.60 -7.62
C TYR A 185 -1.75 9.12 -9.05
N ILE A 186 -2.02 8.28 -10.06
CA ILE A 186 -2.05 8.72 -11.47
C ILE A 186 -3.10 9.82 -11.66
N GLU A 187 -4.31 9.67 -11.11
CA GLU A 187 -5.36 10.70 -11.16
C GLU A 187 -4.88 12.02 -10.55
N VAL A 188 -4.24 11.97 -9.37
CA VAL A 188 -3.66 13.17 -8.71
C VAL A 188 -2.60 13.84 -9.58
N PHE A 189 -1.71 13.07 -10.21
CA PHE A 189 -0.68 13.62 -11.10
C PHE A 189 -1.26 14.23 -12.37
N GLN A 190 -2.29 13.60 -12.94
CA GLN A 190 -3.00 14.14 -14.11
C GLN A 190 -3.69 15.46 -13.78
N GLU A 191 -4.37 15.55 -12.63
CA GLU A 191 -4.99 16.79 -12.15
C GLU A 191 -3.95 17.91 -12.02
N ILE A 192 -2.86 17.66 -11.30
CA ILE A 192 -1.78 18.62 -11.09
C ILE A 192 -1.18 19.07 -12.43
N THR A 193 -0.83 18.12 -13.30
CA THR A 193 -0.16 18.45 -14.56
C THR A 193 -1.08 19.19 -15.52
N THR A 194 -2.38 18.83 -15.57
CA THR A 194 -3.38 19.51 -16.39
C THR A 194 -3.55 20.97 -15.96
N ALA A 195 -3.61 21.23 -14.65
CA ALA A 195 -3.69 22.57 -14.11
C ALA A 195 -2.44 23.41 -14.42
N LEU A 196 -1.24 22.82 -14.29
CA LEU A 196 0.02 23.48 -14.65
C LEU A 196 0.10 23.83 -16.14
N ILE A 197 -0.28 22.90 -17.03
CA ILE A 197 -0.25 23.11 -18.49
C ILE A 197 -1.23 24.22 -18.91
N ASN A 198 -2.44 24.20 -18.36
CA ASN A 198 -3.50 25.12 -18.75
C ASN A 198 -3.36 26.51 -18.12
N GLY A 199 -2.34 26.73 -17.27
CA GLY A 199 -2.26 27.92 -16.42
C GLY A 199 -3.48 28.10 -15.52
N TYR A 200 -4.26 27.02 -15.33
CA TYR A 200 -5.53 27.02 -14.65
C TYR A 200 -5.28 26.73 -13.17
N LYS A 201 -5.73 27.64 -12.31
CA LYS A 201 -5.87 27.38 -10.87
C LYS A 201 -7.30 26.90 -10.62
N PRO A 202 -7.55 25.61 -10.35
CA PRO A 202 -8.86 25.14 -9.93
C PRO A 202 -9.19 25.82 -8.60
N GLY A 203 -10.12 26.78 -8.60
CA GLY A 203 -10.54 27.50 -7.38
C GLY A 203 -10.85 28.98 -7.56
N ASN A 204 -10.38 29.63 -8.63
CA ASN A 204 -10.73 31.03 -8.91
C ASN A 204 -11.99 31.13 -9.80
N SER A 205 -13.14 30.72 -9.27
CA SER A 205 -14.43 31.24 -9.72
C SER A 205 -15.09 31.99 -8.57
N THR A 206 -14.81 33.29 -8.50
CA THR A 206 -15.68 34.36 -8.00
C THR A 206 -16.69 33.99 -6.91
N ARG A 207 -16.39 34.36 -5.67
CA ARG A 207 -17.39 34.89 -4.75
C ARG A 207 -16.74 35.85 -3.77
N ASP A 208 -16.92 37.14 -4.07
CA ASP A 208 -16.72 38.24 -3.13
C ASP A 208 -17.66 38.10 -1.92
N ASP A 209 -17.14 38.54 -0.77
CA ASP A 209 -17.83 39.12 0.38
C ASP A 209 -19.01 38.37 1.01
N GLN A 210 -18.78 37.75 2.17
CA GLN A 210 -19.20 38.30 3.46
C GLN A 210 -18.75 37.42 4.64
N SER A 211 -18.18 38.07 5.63
CA SER A 211 -17.80 37.56 6.95
C SER A 211 -18.90 36.77 7.66
N THR A 212 -18.55 35.66 8.32
CA THR A 212 -19.15 35.31 9.61
C THR A 212 -18.11 34.60 10.48
N GLN A 213 -17.76 35.25 11.59
CA GLN A 213 -17.01 34.67 12.71
C GLN A 213 -17.88 33.60 13.39
N ASN A 214 -17.31 32.41 13.61
CA ASN A 214 -17.42 31.57 14.82
C ASN A 214 -17.21 30.08 14.48
N SER A 215 -16.07 29.53 14.88
CA SER A 215 -15.98 28.19 15.49
C SER A 215 -14.56 27.97 16.01
N ASP A 216 -14.49 27.66 17.31
CA ASP A 216 -13.34 27.06 17.96
C ASP A 216 -13.14 25.62 17.48
N VAL A 217 -11.88 25.17 17.55
CA VAL A 217 -11.36 23.80 17.44
C VAL A 217 -11.26 23.21 16.03
N LEU A 218 -10.11 23.47 15.40
CA LEU A 218 -9.25 22.48 14.76
C LEU A 218 -7.84 23.11 14.68
N ASP A 219 -6.82 22.32 14.98
CA ASP A 219 -5.39 22.66 14.88
C ASP A 219 -4.96 22.67 13.39
N ASP A 220 -5.80 23.28 12.54
CA ASP A 220 -5.73 23.33 11.08
C ASP A 220 -4.90 24.55 10.64
N ALA A 221 -3.58 24.48 10.84
CA ALA A 221 -2.68 25.33 10.07
C ALA A 221 -2.42 24.69 8.69
N PRO A 222 -2.46 25.47 7.58
CA PRO A 222 -2.28 24.92 6.23
C PRO A 222 -0.91 24.24 6.08
N ILE A 223 -0.96 23.01 5.59
CA ILE A 223 0.20 22.15 5.34
C ILE A 223 1.01 22.74 4.17
N GLY A 224 2.14 23.38 4.48
CA GLY A 224 3.15 23.78 3.50
C GLY A 224 2.93 25.14 2.82
N THR A 225 3.33 26.24 3.46
CA THR A 225 3.25 27.60 2.85
C THR A 225 4.58 28.19 2.37
N LEU A 226 5.56 27.39 2.02
CA LEU A 226 6.72 27.89 1.27
C LEU A 226 7.03 26.93 0.12
N PRO A 227 6.89 27.37 -1.15
CA PRO A 227 7.36 26.57 -2.26
C PRO A 227 8.88 26.49 -2.10
N LEU A 228 9.42 25.29 -1.81
CA LEU A 228 10.73 25.00 -2.37
C LEU A 228 10.58 25.26 -3.87
N GLY A 229 11.36 26.20 -4.39
CA GLY A 229 11.30 26.61 -5.80
C GLY A 229 11.09 25.37 -6.66
N THR A 230 10.08 25.43 -7.54
CA THR A 230 9.53 24.31 -8.32
C THR A 230 10.55 23.19 -8.46
N PRO A 231 10.35 22.02 -7.80
CA PRO A 231 11.37 20.99 -7.77
C PRO A 231 11.92 20.77 -9.16
N ILE A 232 13.23 20.91 -9.32
CA ILE A 232 13.94 20.89 -10.62
C ILE A 232 13.50 19.68 -11.48
N HIS A 233 13.06 18.58 -10.87
CA HIS A 233 12.49 17.42 -11.57
C HIS A 233 11.18 17.69 -12.30
N MET A 234 10.24 18.46 -11.73
CA MET A 234 9.01 18.78 -12.46
C MET A 234 9.34 19.61 -13.70
N ILE A 235 10.24 20.61 -13.61
CA ILE A 235 10.59 21.44 -14.77
C ILE A 235 11.34 20.66 -15.86
N TYR A 236 12.25 19.75 -15.50
CA TYR A 236 13.00 18.96 -16.49
C TYR A 236 12.17 17.84 -17.12
N GLU A 237 11.22 17.24 -16.39
CA GLU A 237 10.41 16.12 -16.87
C GLU A 237 9.04 16.56 -17.45
N LEU A 238 8.62 17.82 -17.25
CA LEU A 238 7.46 18.44 -17.93
C LEU A 238 7.67 18.67 -19.44
N ARG A 239 8.86 18.39 -19.99
CA ARG A 239 9.05 18.26 -21.44
C ARG A 239 8.53 16.93 -22.01
N GLY A 240 8.26 15.95 -21.13
CA GLY A 240 7.64 14.69 -21.49
C GLY A 240 6.11 14.75 -21.45
N ASP A 241 5.48 13.68 -21.94
CA ASP A 241 4.04 13.49 -21.81
C ASP A 241 3.63 13.36 -20.32
N PRO A 242 2.66 14.15 -19.82
CA PRO A 242 2.16 14.11 -18.44
C PRO A 242 1.84 12.72 -17.91
N TRP A 243 1.35 11.84 -18.80
CA TRP A 243 1.01 10.48 -18.46
C TRP A 243 2.27 9.65 -18.14
N SER A 244 3.36 9.86 -18.87
CA SER A 244 4.66 9.25 -18.59
C SER A 244 5.23 9.68 -17.23
N LEU A 245 5.02 10.94 -16.84
CA LEU A 245 5.41 11.47 -15.53
C LEU A 245 4.61 10.81 -14.39
N ALA A 246 3.28 10.77 -14.53
CA ALA A 246 2.37 10.14 -13.57
C ALA A 246 2.69 8.65 -13.39
N ILE A 247 2.99 7.96 -14.50
CA ILE A 247 3.43 6.56 -14.48
C ILE A 247 4.76 6.44 -13.74
N THR A 248 5.71 7.34 -13.94
CA THR A 248 7.03 7.20 -13.33
C THR A 248 6.93 7.42 -11.81
N PHE A 249 6.37 8.54 -11.37
CA PHE A 249 6.42 8.94 -9.96
C PHE A 249 5.40 8.28 -9.03
N ARG A 250 4.34 7.65 -9.53
CA ARG A 250 3.40 6.90 -8.67
C ARG A 250 4.10 5.86 -7.79
N TYR A 251 5.20 5.30 -8.28
CA TYR A 251 5.99 4.31 -7.56
C TYR A 251 6.68 4.87 -6.33
N SER A 252 7.22 6.09 -6.38
CA SER A 252 7.82 6.70 -5.20
C SER A 252 6.75 7.17 -4.21
N MET A 253 5.62 7.68 -4.71
CA MET A 253 4.56 8.20 -3.86
C MET A 253 3.85 7.11 -3.05
N ILE A 254 3.66 5.92 -3.63
CA ILE A 254 3.00 4.84 -2.89
C ILE A 254 3.78 4.39 -1.67
N GLU A 255 5.11 4.56 -1.66
CA GLU A 255 5.95 4.11 -0.56
C GLU A 255 5.76 4.97 0.69
N ILE A 256 5.18 6.16 0.55
CA ILE A 256 4.75 6.98 1.70
C ILE A 256 3.50 6.37 2.35
N GLY A 257 2.65 5.75 1.52
CA GLY A 257 1.58 4.88 1.94
C GLY A 257 0.17 5.39 1.65
N PRO A 258 -0.83 4.49 1.76
CA PRO A 258 -2.24 4.83 1.56
C PRO A 258 -2.74 5.99 2.42
N TYR A 259 -2.30 6.09 3.68
CA TYR A 259 -2.75 7.17 4.57
C TYR A 259 -2.29 8.55 4.08
N PHE A 260 -1.10 8.65 3.47
CA PHE A 260 -0.65 9.90 2.85
C PHE A 260 -1.51 10.27 1.65
N LEU A 261 -1.83 9.29 0.78
CA LEU A 261 -2.75 9.49 -0.33
C LEU A 261 -4.10 10.02 0.15
N TYR A 262 -4.63 9.47 1.24
CA TYR A 262 -5.88 9.95 1.83
C TYR A 262 -5.78 11.43 2.20
N LYS A 263 -4.71 11.82 2.92
CA LYS A 263 -4.50 13.22 3.33
C LYS A 263 -4.47 14.18 2.15
N ILE A 264 -3.72 13.86 1.09
CA ILE A 264 -3.62 14.74 -0.07
C ILE A 264 -4.94 14.84 -0.85
N LEU A 265 -5.74 13.77 -0.88
CA LEU A 265 -7.07 13.78 -1.51
C LEU A 265 -8.08 14.63 -0.74
N GLN A 266 -7.92 14.79 0.57
CA GLN A 266 -8.76 15.68 1.39
C GLN A 266 -8.35 17.16 1.28
N GLN A 267 -7.15 17.45 0.79
CA GLN A 267 -6.63 18.82 0.70
C GLN A 267 -7.19 19.58 -0.51
N PRO A 268 -7.34 20.92 -0.42
CA PRO A 268 -7.52 21.79 -1.59
C PRO A 268 -6.37 21.63 -2.59
N TYR A 269 -6.62 22.01 -3.85
CA TYR A 269 -5.65 21.85 -4.93
C TYR A 269 -4.26 22.42 -4.61
N ASP A 270 -4.19 23.67 -4.11
CA ASP A 270 -2.91 24.35 -3.86
C ASP A 270 -2.06 23.60 -2.81
N ASP A 271 -2.69 23.18 -1.71
CA ASP A 271 -2.01 22.42 -0.64
C ASP A 271 -1.61 21.02 -1.12
N ARG A 272 -2.49 20.34 -1.87
CA ARG A 272 -2.22 19.03 -2.47
C ARG A 272 -1.03 19.08 -3.42
N HIS A 273 -1.01 20.06 -4.31
CA HIS A 273 0.10 20.26 -5.27
C HIS A 273 1.42 20.47 -4.53
N ILE A 274 1.44 21.26 -3.46
CA ILE A 274 2.64 21.49 -2.64
C ILE A 274 3.05 20.20 -1.91
N ALA A 275 2.10 19.50 -1.30
CA ALA A 275 2.35 18.24 -0.59
C ALA A 275 2.96 17.19 -1.52
N VAL A 276 2.39 17.00 -2.72
CA VAL A 276 2.94 16.09 -3.74
C VAL A 276 4.34 16.55 -4.15
N SER A 277 4.51 17.83 -4.48
CA SER A 277 5.80 18.39 -4.92
C SER A 277 6.93 18.17 -3.92
N ASN A 278 6.66 18.37 -2.62
CA ASN A 278 7.64 18.19 -1.55
C ASN A 278 8.04 16.72 -1.34
N ASN A 279 7.13 15.81 -1.67
CA ASN A 279 7.27 14.37 -1.46
C ASN A 279 7.70 13.60 -2.72
N LEU A 280 7.84 14.26 -3.87
CA LEU A 280 8.35 13.66 -5.10
C LEU A 280 9.80 13.20 -4.94
N ARG A 281 10.08 11.92 -5.17
CA ARG A 281 11.42 11.31 -5.07
C ARG A 281 11.82 10.66 -6.39
N SER A 282 13.11 10.37 -6.52
CA SER A 282 13.60 9.60 -7.68
C SER A 282 12.94 8.22 -7.70
N VAL A 283 12.51 7.75 -8.87
CA VAL A 283 11.88 6.41 -8.97
C VAL A 283 12.83 5.26 -8.65
N PHE A 284 14.14 5.50 -8.76
CA PHE A 284 15.18 4.52 -8.47
C PHE A 284 15.33 4.22 -6.98
N THR A 285 14.60 4.92 -6.12
CA THR A 285 14.67 4.76 -4.66
C THR A 285 13.62 3.78 -4.14
N THR A 286 12.81 3.21 -5.05
CA THR A 286 11.64 2.41 -4.70
C THR A 286 12.01 0.98 -4.32
N LYS A 287 12.05 0.71 -3.02
CA LYS A 287 12.41 -0.60 -2.45
C LYS A 287 11.29 -1.63 -2.49
N LEU A 288 10.03 -1.21 -2.58
CA LEU A 288 8.90 -2.14 -2.70
C LEU A 288 9.04 -3.05 -3.92
N TRP A 289 9.54 -2.52 -5.04
CA TRP A 289 9.72 -3.30 -6.28
C TRP A 289 10.94 -4.20 -6.24
N GLU A 290 12.03 -3.75 -5.64
CA GLU A 290 13.22 -4.58 -5.44
C GLU A 290 12.87 -5.80 -4.56
N VAL A 291 12.14 -5.58 -3.48
CA VAL A 291 11.74 -6.65 -2.55
C VAL A 291 10.70 -7.58 -3.17
N THR A 292 9.72 -7.06 -3.91
CA THR A 292 8.74 -7.92 -4.60
C THR A 292 9.32 -8.63 -5.83
N GLY A 293 10.41 -8.11 -6.39
CA GLY A 293 11.14 -8.66 -7.53
C GLY A 293 12.16 -9.76 -7.20
N LEU A 294 12.33 -10.12 -5.92
CA LEU A 294 13.20 -11.24 -5.52
C LEU A 294 12.78 -12.55 -6.22
N ASN A 295 13.76 -13.42 -6.48
CA ASN A 295 13.48 -14.74 -7.04
C ASN A 295 12.95 -15.71 -5.96
N ASP A 296 12.54 -16.91 -6.37
CA ASP A 296 11.84 -17.86 -5.48
C ASP A 296 12.74 -18.42 -4.40
N GLU A 297 14.00 -18.68 -4.74
CA GLU A 297 15.03 -19.14 -3.81
C GLU A 297 15.27 -18.13 -2.69
N GLN A 298 15.14 -16.83 -3.01
CA GLN A 298 15.25 -15.73 -2.05
C GLN A 298 13.98 -15.53 -1.24
N LYS A 299 12.81 -15.81 -1.82
CA LYS A 299 11.49 -15.65 -1.18
C LYS A 299 11.15 -16.80 -0.23
N LEU A 300 11.67 -17.99 -0.50
CA LEU A 300 11.44 -19.21 0.26
C LEU A 300 12.59 -19.50 1.26
N PRO A 301 12.34 -20.35 2.28
CA PRO A 301 11.02 -20.87 2.68
C PRO A 301 10.13 -19.77 3.29
N LEU A 302 8.83 -20.03 3.33
CA LEU A 302 7.86 -19.28 4.12
C LEU A 302 8.25 -19.31 5.60
N VAL A 303 7.80 -18.28 6.33
CA VAL A 303 8.11 -18.09 7.74
C VAL A 303 6.82 -18.18 8.55
N SER A 304 6.89 -18.75 9.75
CA SER A 304 5.76 -18.84 10.67
C SER A 304 4.98 -17.52 10.80
N PRO A 305 3.64 -17.53 10.63
CA PRO A 305 2.77 -18.72 10.54
C PRO A 305 2.52 -19.26 9.12
N ALA A 306 3.13 -18.69 8.08
CA ALA A 306 2.90 -19.10 6.69
C ALA A 306 3.62 -20.39 6.30
N ASP A 307 4.66 -20.78 7.03
CA ASP A 307 5.31 -22.10 6.92
C ASP A 307 4.32 -23.28 7.02
N ARG A 308 3.17 -23.11 7.71
CA ARG A 308 2.09 -24.12 7.78
C ARG A 308 1.50 -24.52 6.42
N TYR A 309 1.72 -23.72 5.38
CA TYR A 309 1.26 -23.97 4.01
C TYR A 309 2.28 -24.77 3.18
N GLU A 310 3.50 -25.00 3.68
CA GLU A 310 4.51 -25.86 3.05
C GLU A 310 4.23 -27.34 3.35
N ARG A 311 3.19 -27.91 2.72
CA ARG A 311 2.74 -29.28 2.99
C ARG A 311 2.16 -29.98 1.77
N ALA A 312 2.39 -31.29 1.68
CA ALA A 312 1.95 -32.11 0.55
C ALA A 312 0.41 -32.23 0.44
N ASP A 313 -0.35 -32.05 1.51
CA ASP A 313 -1.82 -32.08 1.50
C ASP A 313 -2.44 -30.68 1.48
N LEU A 314 -1.74 -29.70 0.91
CA LEU A 314 -2.15 -28.28 0.85
C LEU A 314 -3.60 -28.08 0.40
N ALA A 315 -4.03 -28.77 -0.67
CA ALA A 315 -5.38 -28.63 -1.21
C ALA A 315 -6.47 -29.03 -0.19
N ARG A 316 -6.25 -30.13 0.56
CA ARG A 316 -7.16 -30.57 1.62
C ARG A 316 -7.10 -29.66 2.83
N PHE A 317 -5.90 -29.17 3.15
CA PHE A 317 -5.71 -28.25 4.27
C PHE A 317 -6.45 -26.93 4.03
N ILE A 318 -6.28 -26.31 2.87
CA ILE A 318 -6.92 -25.03 2.51
C ILE A 318 -8.45 -25.12 2.57
N THR A 319 -9.05 -26.21 2.07
CA THR A 319 -10.52 -26.36 2.07
C THR A 319 -11.11 -26.48 3.48
N SER A 320 -10.29 -26.88 4.47
CA SER A 320 -10.68 -26.96 5.88
C SER A 320 -10.58 -25.64 6.64
N LEU A 321 -9.92 -24.62 6.06
CA LEU A 321 -9.71 -23.34 6.73
C LEU A 321 -10.97 -22.48 6.75
N PRO A 322 -11.11 -21.60 7.76
CA PRO A 322 -12.13 -20.56 7.76
C PRO A 322 -12.05 -19.69 6.49
N VAL A 323 -13.18 -19.12 6.06
CA VAL A 323 -13.30 -18.34 4.81
C VAL A 323 -12.25 -17.21 4.69
N LEU A 324 -11.94 -16.55 5.81
CA LEU A 324 -10.97 -15.45 5.83
C LEU A 324 -9.51 -15.93 5.74
N GLU A 325 -9.23 -17.17 6.14
CA GLU A 325 -7.89 -17.78 6.14
C GLU A 325 -7.59 -18.62 4.90
N LYS A 326 -8.58 -18.82 4.01
CA LYS A 326 -8.41 -19.54 2.73
C LYS A 326 -8.45 -18.57 1.54
N PRO A 327 -7.74 -18.90 0.44
CA PRO A 327 -7.94 -18.24 -0.85
C PRO A 327 -9.36 -18.45 -1.38
N ASN A 328 -9.77 -17.59 -2.31
CA ASN A 328 -11.01 -17.79 -3.05
C ASN A 328 -10.85 -18.76 -4.23
N LYS A 329 -11.97 -19.08 -4.88
CA LYS A 329 -12.02 -19.99 -6.03
C LYS A 329 -11.20 -19.51 -7.23
N CYS A 330 -11.18 -18.21 -7.53
CA CYS A 330 -10.36 -17.70 -8.64
C CYS A 330 -8.86 -17.90 -8.36
N TRP A 331 -8.39 -17.58 -7.17
CA TRP A 331 -6.99 -17.84 -6.78
C TRP A 331 -6.67 -19.32 -6.84
N THR A 332 -7.53 -20.17 -6.25
CA THR A 332 -7.32 -21.62 -6.28
C THR A 332 -7.24 -22.12 -7.72
N ARG A 333 -8.12 -21.64 -8.61
CA ARG A 333 -8.17 -22.05 -10.01
C ARG A 333 -6.96 -21.55 -10.82
N HIS A 334 -6.52 -20.31 -10.60
CA HIS A 334 -5.30 -19.76 -11.19
C HIS A 334 -4.09 -20.66 -10.90
N TRP A 335 -3.92 -20.98 -9.62
CA TRP A 335 -2.74 -21.68 -9.12
C TRP A 335 -2.79 -23.19 -9.29
N ALA A 336 -3.99 -23.78 -9.38
CA ALA A 336 -4.17 -25.19 -9.68
C ALA A 336 -3.87 -25.57 -11.14
N GLY A 337 -3.68 -24.59 -12.02
CA GLY A 337 -3.40 -24.82 -13.44
C GLY A 337 -4.50 -25.63 -14.15
N LEU A 338 -4.12 -26.29 -15.25
CA LEU A 338 -5.03 -27.09 -16.07
C LEU A 338 -5.56 -28.33 -15.33
N GLU A 339 -4.77 -28.88 -14.41
CA GLU A 339 -5.09 -30.10 -13.66
C GLU A 339 -6.19 -29.87 -12.61
N GLY A 340 -6.48 -28.61 -12.26
CA GLY A 340 -7.55 -28.26 -11.33
C GLY A 340 -7.27 -28.68 -9.88
N GLN A 341 -6.03 -29.08 -9.57
CA GLN A 341 -5.56 -29.37 -8.23
C GLN A 341 -4.32 -28.52 -7.90
N LEU A 342 -4.29 -27.95 -6.70
CA LEU A 342 -3.09 -27.25 -6.22
C LEU A 342 -1.96 -28.27 -6.09
N HIS A 343 -0.82 -27.98 -6.72
CA HIS A 343 0.34 -28.85 -6.64
C HIS A 343 0.80 -28.98 -5.18
N PRO A 344 1.07 -30.20 -4.68
CA PRO A 344 1.49 -30.44 -3.29
C PRO A 344 2.79 -29.69 -2.94
N ASP A 345 3.63 -29.45 -3.94
CA ASP A 345 4.95 -28.83 -3.76
C ASP A 345 4.97 -27.35 -4.16
N LEU A 346 3.80 -26.71 -4.30
CA LEU A 346 3.68 -25.32 -4.79
C LEU A 346 4.57 -24.33 -4.01
N TRP A 347 4.89 -24.65 -2.75
CA TRP A 347 5.68 -23.80 -1.84
C TRP A 347 6.94 -24.49 -1.29
N LEU A 348 7.33 -25.64 -1.84
CA LEU A 348 8.55 -26.31 -1.39
C LEU A 348 9.75 -25.76 -2.15
N VAL A 349 10.85 -25.49 -1.42
CA VAL A 349 12.13 -24.98 -1.94
C VAL A 349 12.68 -25.80 -3.13
N ASN A 350 12.31 -27.08 -3.23
CA ASN A 350 12.72 -28.00 -4.30
C ASN A 350 11.54 -28.50 -5.16
N GLY A 351 10.38 -27.83 -5.10
CA GLY A 351 9.21 -28.18 -5.92
C GLY A 351 9.56 -28.11 -7.41
N THR A 352 9.13 -29.12 -8.17
CA THR A 352 9.35 -29.20 -9.61
C THR A 352 8.99 -27.87 -10.28
N GLY A 353 9.96 -27.30 -10.99
CA GLY A 353 9.92 -25.99 -11.63
C GLY A 353 8.90 -25.85 -12.77
N HIS A 354 7.62 -26.06 -12.49
CA HIS A 354 6.51 -25.88 -13.42
C HIS A 354 5.87 -24.49 -13.34
N TYR A 355 6.13 -23.74 -12.27
CA TYR A 355 5.71 -22.34 -12.15
C TYR A 355 6.98 -21.48 -12.21
N SER A 356 7.28 -20.95 -13.39
CA SER A 356 8.41 -20.05 -13.59
C SER A 356 8.18 -18.81 -12.73
N SER A 357 9.02 -18.61 -11.71
CA SER A 357 8.92 -17.54 -10.69
C SER A 357 7.60 -17.60 -9.88
N TYR A 358 7.65 -17.32 -8.58
CA TYR A 358 6.64 -16.58 -7.83
C TYR A 358 6.08 -15.61 -8.86
N PRO A 359 4.87 -15.86 -9.40
CA PRO A 359 4.46 -15.31 -10.66
C PRO A 359 4.73 -13.84 -10.50
N THR A 360 5.66 -13.35 -11.32
CA THR A 360 5.90 -11.93 -11.45
C THR A 360 4.54 -11.37 -11.72
N ILE A 361 3.94 -10.89 -10.63
CA ILE A 361 2.64 -10.29 -10.45
C ILE A 361 1.98 -10.19 -11.82
N ASN A 362 1.08 -11.11 -12.19
CA ASN A 362 0.32 -10.88 -13.39
C ASN A 362 -0.62 -9.71 -13.06
N ARG A 363 -0.12 -8.49 -13.32
CA ARG A 363 -0.71 -7.22 -12.86
C ARG A 363 -2.11 -7.04 -13.44
N ARG A 364 -2.45 -7.79 -14.49
CA ARG A 364 -3.74 -7.68 -15.18
C ARG A 364 -4.87 -8.12 -14.26
N GLU A 365 -4.67 -9.14 -13.44
CA GLU A 365 -5.66 -9.71 -12.55
C GLU A 365 -5.85 -8.86 -11.28
N TRP A 366 -4.79 -8.18 -10.84
CA TRP A 366 -4.86 -7.24 -9.71
C TRP A 366 -5.79 -6.06 -9.99
N LYS A 367 -5.89 -5.61 -11.23
CA LYS A 367 -6.73 -4.47 -11.65
C LYS A 367 -8.20 -4.61 -11.27
N TRP A 368 -8.72 -5.83 -11.24
CA TRP A 368 -10.10 -6.09 -10.85
C TRP A 368 -10.21 -6.74 -9.46
N GLY A 369 -9.10 -6.86 -8.74
CA GLY A 369 -9.05 -7.35 -7.36
C GLY A 369 -9.51 -8.78 -7.19
N TYR A 370 -9.16 -9.67 -8.12
CA TYR A 370 -9.75 -11.00 -8.21
C TYR A 370 -9.70 -11.84 -6.92
N VAL A 371 -8.69 -11.64 -6.07
CA VAL A 371 -8.50 -12.29 -4.78
C VAL A 371 -9.35 -11.74 -3.64
N LEU A 372 -9.89 -10.52 -3.81
CA LEU A 372 -10.67 -9.85 -2.77
C LEU A 372 -12.09 -10.39 -2.67
N TRP A 373 -12.62 -10.94 -3.76
CA TRP A 373 -14.03 -11.34 -3.86
C TRP A 373 -14.33 -12.68 -3.20
N ASP A 374 -15.55 -12.79 -2.68
CA ASP A 374 -16.10 -14.03 -2.16
C ASP A 374 -16.42 -15.02 -3.29
N ASP A 375 -16.44 -16.30 -2.94
CA ASP A 375 -16.69 -17.40 -3.90
C ASP A 375 -18.07 -17.25 -4.57
N GLU A 376 -19.09 -16.87 -3.81
CA GLU A 376 -20.46 -16.67 -4.29
C GLU A 376 -20.52 -15.57 -5.35
N ARG A 377 -19.76 -14.48 -5.16
CA ARG A 377 -19.69 -13.38 -6.13
C ARG A 377 -18.97 -13.81 -7.39
N LEU A 378 -17.86 -14.53 -7.26
CA LEU A 378 -17.09 -15.02 -8.40
C LEU A 378 -17.92 -15.99 -9.26
N GLU A 379 -18.76 -16.80 -8.64
CA GLU A 379 -19.72 -17.66 -9.33
C GLU A 379 -20.82 -16.85 -10.03
N GLU A 380 -21.42 -15.87 -9.34
CA GLU A 380 -22.41 -14.97 -9.94
C GLU A 380 -21.86 -14.26 -11.18
N TRP A 381 -20.58 -13.88 -11.14
CA TRP A 381 -19.89 -13.20 -12.22
C TRP A 381 -19.39 -14.13 -13.32
N ASN A 382 -19.46 -15.45 -13.14
CA ASN A 382 -18.81 -16.45 -14.00
C ASN A 382 -17.31 -16.19 -14.17
N ALA A 383 -16.64 -15.73 -13.11
CA ALA A 383 -15.25 -15.26 -13.15
C ALA A 383 -14.21 -16.33 -12.79
N VAL A 384 -14.63 -17.48 -12.26
CA VAL A 384 -13.73 -18.54 -11.74
C VAL A 384 -12.73 -19.00 -12.81
N GLU A 385 -13.21 -19.31 -14.01
CA GLU A 385 -12.38 -19.83 -15.11
C GLU A 385 -11.51 -18.76 -15.80
N LEU A 386 -11.81 -17.48 -15.60
CA LEU A 386 -11.09 -16.37 -16.25
C LEU A 386 -9.67 -16.21 -15.72
N SER A 387 -9.44 -16.67 -14.50
CA SER A 387 -8.13 -16.68 -13.86
C SER A 387 -7.10 -17.59 -14.55
N THR A 388 -7.53 -18.50 -15.43
CA THR A 388 -6.63 -19.43 -16.16
C THR A 388 -6.36 -19.02 -17.61
N ARG A 389 -7.06 -18.00 -18.11
CA ARG A 389 -6.94 -17.54 -19.50
C ARG A 389 -5.82 -16.51 -19.59
N ASN A 390 -4.58 -17.01 -19.68
CA ASN A 390 -3.44 -16.22 -20.14
C ASN A 390 -3.33 -16.25 -21.67
#